data_AF-A0A0E0JG47-F1
#
_entry.id   AF-A0A0E0JG47-F1
#
_cell.length_a   1.000
_cell.length_b   1.000
_cell.length_c   1.000
_cell.angle_alpha   90.00
_cell.angle_beta   90.00
_cell.angle_gamma   90.00
#
_symmetry.space_group_name_H-M   'P 1'
#
loop_
_entity.id
_entity.type
_entity.pdbx_description
1 polymer ?
#
loop_
_entity_poly.entity_id
_entity_poly.type
_entity_poly.pdbx_seq_one_letter_code
_entity_poly.pdbx_strand_id
1 'polypeptide(L)'
;MARRYGLRVRAILAFHQCGAGPHDPPWIPLPKWVLEEMDKLPDLSYTDRYQRRNKEYISLGCDILPILKGRSPMQAYSDFMRSFRDAFKEYLGAIVTEVQIGMGPGGELRYPSCPTEKLSQPGISSELGEFQCYDKFMQASLSARARLIGMQDWGNGGPASTDGSRQNPEETSFFRADGGCWNTPYGRFFLEWYSGMLLLHGERLCMVADAVFSGTGVTIAGKVSAIHWHYYTCSHPSELTAGYYNTLLRNGYLPIAQMFARYKAALCCSCFDLRDEERNNPKSSPEGTLRQLIVAANMCNLPLNGENSVTRLDDTLLNQVIKSSRLYSGGTSGTSFSFNYVRMNKSLFEFHNWNRFTKFVRQMSDARTFLARLEFRRGQHYLSSMSVVWVVSRACAYT
;
A
#
# COMPACT_ATOMS: atom_id res chain seq x y z
N MET A 1 -1.37 -9.37 25.71
CA MET A 1 -1.14 -7.99 26.20
C MET A 1 -2.23 -7.03 25.76
N ALA A 2 -2.41 -6.79 24.45
CA ALA A 2 -3.41 -5.83 23.92
C ALA A 2 -4.81 -5.97 24.54
N ARG A 3 -5.37 -7.20 24.57
CA ARG A 3 -6.64 -7.51 25.25
C ARG A 3 -6.73 -7.00 26.69
N ARG A 4 -5.66 -7.17 27.49
CA ARG A 4 -5.65 -6.75 28.90
C ARG A 4 -5.75 -5.24 29.07
N TYR A 5 -5.28 -4.48 28.08
CA TYR A 5 -5.29 -3.01 28.08
C TYR A 5 -6.39 -2.42 27.18
N GLY A 6 -7.35 -3.22 26.72
CA GLY A 6 -8.46 -2.75 25.88
C GLY A 6 -8.03 -2.25 24.49
N LEU A 7 -6.85 -2.64 24.01
CA LEU A 7 -6.35 -2.25 22.70
C LEU A 7 -6.80 -3.24 21.63
N ARG A 8 -7.18 -2.69 20.47
CA ARG A 8 -7.33 -3.45 19.22
C ARG A 8 -6.00 -3.62 18.50
N VAL A 9 -5.93 -4.62 17.65
CA VAL A 9 -4.74 -5.02 16.91
C VAL A 9 -5.05 -5.05 15.41
N ARG A 10 -4.19 -4.38 14.64
CA ARG A 10 -4.02 -4.61 13.20
C ARG A 10 -2.81 -5.52 13.05
N ALA A 11 -3.02 -6.73 12.54
CA ALA A 11 -1.93 -7.67 12.28
C ALA A 11 -1.42 -7.47 10.85
N ILE A 12 -0.10 -7.42 10.65
CA ILE A 12 0.50 -7.39 9.31
C ILE A 12 1.12 -8.76 9.06
N LEU A 13 0.65 -9.46 8.03
CA LEU A 13 1.25 -10.70 7.55
C LEU A 13 2.37 -10.34 6.58
N ALA A 14 3.57 -10.12 7.13
CA ALA A 14 4.73 -9.61 6.42
C ALA A 14 5.46 -10.73 5.66
N PHE A 15 5.10 -10.93 4.39
CA PHE A 15 5.77 -11.89 3.49
C PHE A 15 7.05 -11.34 2.82
N HIS A 16 7.70 -10.34 3.44
CA HIS A 16 8.85 -9.62 2.91
C HIS A 16 9.97 -9.52 3.94
N GLN A 17 11.19 -9.23 3.49
CA GLN A 17 12.32 -8.91 4.37
C GLN A 17 12.12 -7.54 5.05
N CYS A 18 12.54 -7.44 6.31
CA CYS A 18 12.73 -6.17 7.01
C CYS A 18 14.21 -5.79 7.00
N GLY A 19 14.52 -4.51 6.77
CA GLY A 19 15.89 -3.96 6.78
C GLY A 19 16.71 -4.24 5.50
N ALA A 20 17.80 -3.48 5.33
CA ALA A 20 18.58 -3.45 4.08
C ALA A 20 19.52 -4.66 3.88
N GLY A 21 19.81 -5.40 4.94
CA GLY A 21 20.74 -6.53 4.90
C GLY A 21 21.42 -6.80 6.24
N PRO A 22 22.37 -7.75 6.30
CA PRO A 22 22.98 -8.24 7.53
C PRO A 22 23.61 -7.19 8.46
N HIS A 23 23.94 -6.03 7.94
CA HIS A 23 24.55 -4.92 8.69
C HIS A 23 23.53 -3.93 9.25
N ASP A 24 22.24 -4.11 8.97
CA ASP A 24 21.15 -3.29 9.46
C ASP A 24 20.55 -3.91 10.74
N PRO A 25 20.50 -3.20 11.89
CA PRO A 25 20.00 -3.76 13.15
C PRO A 25 18.61 -4.42 13.14
N PRO A 26 17.60 -3.97 12.35
CA PRO A 26 16.30 -4.62 12.22
C PRO A 26 16.24 -5.70 11.12
N TRP A 27 17.36 -6.23 10.62
CA TRP A 27 17.35 -7.17 9.50
C TRP A 27 16.67 -8.51 9.83
N ILE A 28 15.56 -8.77 9.14
CA ILE A 28 14.81 -10.03 9.19
C ILE A 28 14.59 -10.47 7.74
N PRO A 29 15.37 -11.44 7.23
CA PRO A 29 15.22 -11.89 5.85
C PRO A 29 14.00 -12.80 5.67
N LEU A 30 13.72 -13.18 4.42
CA LEU A 30 12.79 -14.27 4.14
C LEU A 30 13.23 -15.58 4.84
N PRO A 31 12.31 -16.52 5.09
CA PRO A 31 12.66 -17.79 5.72
C PRO A 31 13.82 -18.47 5.01
N LYS A 32 14.79 -19.00 5.77
CA LYS A 32 16.01 -19.61 5.22
C LYS A 32 15.74 -20.62 4.10
N TRP A 33 14.72 -21.46 4.26
CA TRP A 33 14.34 -22.47 3.26
C TRP A 33 13.85 -21.85 1.94
N VAL A 34 13.30 -20.63 1.94
CA VAL A 34 12.95 -19.88 0.73
C VAL A 34 14.20 -19.34 0.08
N LEU A 35 15.11 -18.76 0.86
CA LEU A 35 16.39 -18.25 0.36
C LEU A 35 17.22 -19.35 -0.30
N GLU A 36 17.24 -20.55 0.28
CA GLU A 36 17.88 -21.74 -0.31
C GLU A 36 17.27 -22.12 -1.67
N GLU A 37 15.95 -21.97 -1.86
CA GLU A 37 15.34 -22.16 -3.19
C GLU A 37 15.73 -21.01 -4.13
N MET A 38 15.75 -19.75 -3.65
CA MET A 38 16.21 -18.59 -4.43
C MET A 38 17.68 -18.70 -4.86
N ASP A 39 18.52 -19.37 -4.08
CA ASP A 39 19.91 -19.65 -4.45
C ASP A 39 20.02 -20.72 -5.54
N LYS A 40 19.15 -21.74 -5.51
CA LYS A 40 19.07 -22.78 -6.57
C LYS A 40 18.45 -22.24 -7.86
N LEU A 41 17.46 -21.35 -7.74
CA LEU A 41 16.73 -20.77 -8.86
C LEU A 41 16.65 -19.24 -8.71
N PRO A 42 17.67 -18.49 -9.16
CA PRO A 42 17.76 -17.04 -8.97
C PRO A 42 16.57 -16.24 -9.51
N ASP A 43 15.90 -16.74 -10.56
CA ASP A 43 14.68 -16.12 -11.15
C ASP A 43 13.45 -16.14 -10.23
N LEU A 44 13.56 -16.72 -9.04
CA LEU A 44 12.60 -16.50 -7.95
C LEU A 44 12.61 -15.07 -7.42
N SER A 45 13.69 -14.33 -7.68
CA SER A 45 13.90 -12.96 -7.21
C SER A 45 13.45 -11.97 -8.28
N TYR A 46 12.87 -10.85 -7.87
CA TYR A 46 12.72 -9.71 -8.77
C TYR A 46 14.07 -9.31 -9.35
N THR A 47 14.07 -8.94 -10.63
CA THR A 47 15.30 -8.75 -11.39
C THR A 47 15.19 -7.53 -12.29
N ASP A 48 16.20 -6.68 -12.24
CA ASP A 48 16.29 -5.51 -13.11
C ASP A 48 17.04 -5.82 -14.42
N ARG A 49 17.08 -4.83 -15.31
CA ARG A 49 17.77 -4.94 -16.60
C ARG A 49 19.27 -5.23 -16.51
N TYR A 50 19.90 -4.93 -15.37
CA TYR A 50 21.32 -5.17 -15.11
C TYR A 50 21.54 -6.53 -14.43
N GLN A 51 20.51 -7.39 -14.39
CA GLN A 51 20.53 -8.71 -13.75
C GLN A 51 20.77 -8.67 -12.24
N ARG A 52 20.58 -7.50 -11.60
CA ARG A 52 20.63 -7.39 -10.14
C ARG A 52 19.35 -7.99 -9.57
N ARG A 53 19.52 -8.85 -8.56
CA ARG A 53 18.45 -9.64 -7.96
C ARG A 53 18.06 -9.03 -6.62
N ASN A 54 16.76 -8.81 -6.40
CA ASN A 54 16.21 -8.38 -5.13
C ASN A 54 15.52 -9.56 -4.43
N LYS A 55 16.05 -9.97 -3.27
CA LYS A 55 15.56 -11.09 -2.44
C LYS A 55 14.62 -10.67 -1.30
N GLU A 56 14.13 -9.43 -1.31
CA GLU A 56 13.20 -8.91 -0.30
C GLU A 56 11.83 -9.60 -0.37
N TYR A 57 11.44 -10.06 -1.56
CA TYR A 57 10.17 -10.70 -1.85
C TYR A 57 10.31 -11.64 -3.07
N ILE A 58 9.43 -12.65 -3.19
CA ILE A 58 9.41 -13.58 -4.33
C ILE A 58 8.77 -12.90 -5.54
N SER A 59 9.37 -12.97 -6.73
CA SER A 59 8.82 -12.38 -7.95
C SER A 59 7.39 -12.87 -8.21
N LEU A 60 6.45 -11.96 -8.50
CA LEU A 60 5.06 -12.29 -8.82
C LEU A 60 4.90 -13.15 -10.08
N GLY A 61 5.94 -13.22 -10.93
CA GLY A 61 5.98 -14.18 -12.04
C GLY A 61 5.88 -15.63 -11.58
N CYS A 62 6.18 -15.90 -10.30
CA CYS A 62 6.19 -17.23 -9.71
C CYS A 62 4.90 -17.62 -8.97
N ASP A 63 3.94 -16.71 -8.79
CA ASP A 63 2.77 -16.84 -7.89
C ASP A 63 2.12 -18.22 -7.82
N ILE A 64 1.94 -18.85 -8.99
CA ILE A 64 1.18 -20.10 -9.17
C ILE A 64 2.06 -21.31 -9.50
N LEU A 65 3.38 -21.15 -9.55
CA LEU A 65 4.30 -22.22 -9.94
C LEU A 65 4.73 -23.03 -8.71
N PRO A 66 4.80 -24.38 -8.75
CA PRO A 66 5.12 -25.24 -7.60
C PRO A 66 6.63 -25.30 -7.29
N ILE A 67 7.24 -24.14 -7.15
CA ILE A 67 8.68 -23.86 -7.03
C ILE A 67 9.22 -23.84 -5.59
N LEU A 68 8.34 -23.86 -4.59
CA LEU A 68 8.70 -23.82 -3.16
C LEU A 68 8.54 -25.21 -2.55
N LYS A 69 9.45 -26.13 -2.92
CA LYS A 69 9.43 -27.54 -2.48
C LYS A 69 8.06 -28.21 -2.75
N GLY A 70 7.53 -28.01 -3.96
CA GLY A 70 6.24 -28.56 -4.40
C GLY A 70 5.02 -27.66 -4.17
N ARG A 71 5.16 -26.54 -3.44
CA ARG A 71 4.11 -25.53 -3.28
C ARG A 71 4.36 -24.31 -4.16
N SER A 72 3.31 -23.58 -4.50
CA SER A 72 3.44 -22.23 -5.04
C SER A 72 3.58 -21.17 -3.95
N PRO A 73 4.11 -19.97 -4.27
CA PRO A 73 4.07 -18.83 -3.36
C PRO A 73 2.67 -18.55 -2.83
N MET A 74 1.64 -18.56 -3.68
CA MET A 74 0.25 -18.36 -3.25
C MET A 74 -0.22 -19.44 -2.26
N GLN A 75 0.16 -20.69 -2.46
CA GLN A 75 -0.14 -21.77 -1.50
C GLN A 75 0.59 -21.54 -0.17
N ALA A 76 1.89 -21.18 -0.21
CA ALA A 76 2.67 -20.90 0.99
C ALA A 76 2.08 -19.73 1.80
N TYR A 77 1.66 -18.65 1.13
CA TYR A 77 0.97 -17.52 1.77
C TYR A 77 -0.37 -17.96 2.35
N SER A 78 -1.16 -18.73 1.61
CA SER A 78 -2.45 -19.27 2.08
C SER A 78 -2.30 -20.13 3.34
N ASP A 79 -1.32 -21.03 3.36
CA ASP A 79 -1.03 -21.90 4.51
C ASP A 79 -0.65 -21.08 5.74
N PHE A 80 0.17 -20.03 5.57
CA PHE A 80 0.52 -19.12 6.65
C PHE A 80 -0.70 -18.37 7.18
N MET A 81 -1.55 -17.84 6.29
CA MET A 81 -2.79 -17.17 6.68
C MET A 81 -3.74 -18.09 7.45
N ARG A 82 -3.91 -19.34 7.00
CA ARG A 82 -4.72 -20.35 7.71
C ARG A 82 -4.17 -20.65 9.09
N SER A 83 -2.85 -20.86 9.18
CA SER A 83 -2.17 -21.09 10.46
C SER A 83 -2.36 -19.91 11.42
N PHE A 84 -2.21 -18.67 10.94
CA PHE A 84 -2.49 -17.47 11.73
C PHE A 84 -3.95 -17.42 12.19
N ARG A 85 -4.91 -17.65 11.29
CA ARG A 85 -6.33 -17.67 11.62
C ARG A 85 -6.63 -18.69 12.72
N ASP A 86 -6.15 -19.91 12.58
CA ASP A 86 -6.44 -21.01 13.50
C ASP A 86 -5.80 -20.78 14.88
N ALA A 87 -4.56 -20.27 14.90
CA ALA A 87 -3.85 -19.93 16.13
C ALA A 87 -4.49 -18.75 16.89
N PHE A 88 -5.03 -17.76 16.17
CA PHE A 88 -5.59 -16.54 16.77
C PHE A 88 -7.13 -16.47 16.71
N LYS A 89 -7.81 -17.59 16.43
CA LYS A 89 -9.26 -17.66 16.19
C LYS A 89 -10.12 -16.95 17.24
N GLU A 90 -9.75 -17.08 18.52
CA GLU A 90 -10.48 -16.48 19.65
C GLU A 90 -10.34 -14.95 19.74
N TYR A 91 -9.37 -14.38 19.01
CA TYR A 91 -9.07 -12.96 19.00
C TYR A 91 -9.58 -12.25 17.75
N LEU A 92 -9.89 -12.99 16.68
CA LEU A 92 -10.36 -12.43 15.40
C LEU A 92 -11.74 -11.78 15.57
N GLY A 93 -11.92 -10.63 14.94
CA GLY A 93 -13.15 -9.83 15.00
C GLY A 93 -13.33 -9.04 16.30
N ALA A 94 -12.70 -9.45 17.41
CA ALA A 94 -12.78 -8.77 18.70
C ALA A 94 -11.54 -7.92 19.00
N ILE A 95 -10.37 -8.58 19.08
CA ILE A 95 -9.10 -7.93 19.40
C ILE A 95 -8.32 -7.65 18.13
N VAL A 96 -8.16 -8.65 17.26
CA VAL A 96 -7.62 -8.48 15.92
C VAL A 96 -8.77 -8.07 15.03
N THR A 97 -8.86 -6.80 14.66
CA THR A 97 -9.97 -6.28 13.84
C THR A 97 -9.59 -6.09 12.38
N GLU A 98 -8.30 -6.11 12.08
CA GLU A 98 -7.81 -5.98 10.71
C GLU A 98 -6.55 -6.83 10.49
N VAL A 99 -6.46 -7.42 9.30
CA VAL A 99 -5.29 -8.19 8.84
C VAL A 99 -4.79 -7.57 7.53
N GLN A 100 -3.66 -6.90 7.59
CA GLN A 100 -2.99 -6.37 6.40
C GLN A 100 -2.12 -7.46 5.77
N ILE A 101 -2.37 -7.73 4.50
CA ILE A 101 -1.64 -8.71 3.71
C ILE A 101 -0.44 -8.02 3.07
N GLY A 102 0.78 -8.51 3.33
CA GLY A 102 1.97 -8.03 2.63
C GLY A 102 1.94 -8.50 1.17
N MET A 103 1.96 -7.57 0.22
CA MET A 103 1.78 -7.86 -1.22
C MET A 103 3.05 -7.61 -2.06
N GLY A 104 4.20 -7.49 -1.40
CA GLY A 104 5.45 -7.13 -2.06
C GLY A 104 6.49 -6.55 -1.10
N PRO A 105 7.53 -5.90 -1.64
CA PRO A 105 8.57 -5.21 -0.89
C PRO A 105 7.98 -4.18 0.09
N GLY A 106 8.49 -4.13 1.32
CA GLY A 106 7.94 -3.32 2.41
C GLY A 106 6.48 -3.67 2.79
N GLY A 107 5.97 -4.80 2.32
CA GLY A 107 4.57 -5.21 2.46
C GLY A 107 3.61 -4.45 1.53
N GLU A 108 4.13 -3.67 0.60
CA GLU A 108 3.37 -2.84 -0.32
C GLU A 108 3.11 -3.57 -1.65
N LEU A 109 1.95 -3.34 -2.25
CA LEU A 109 1.63 -3.82 -3.59
C LEU A 109 2.40 -3.00 -4.64
N ARG A 110 3.66 -3.34 -4.86
CA ARG A 110 4.53 -2.73 -5.88
C ARG A 110 5.68 -3.65 -6.25
N TYR A 111 6.40 -3.28 -7.31
CA TYR A 111 7.71 -3.83 -7.60
C TYR A 111 8.81 -3.18 -6.74
N PRO A 112 9.96 -3.85 -6.52
CA PRO A 112 11.12 -3.27 -5.84
C PRO A 112 11.94 -2.35 -6.77
N SER A 113 11.28 -1.37 -7.40
CA SER A 113 11.92 -0.48 -8.37
C SER A 113 13.02 0.38 -7.76
N CYS A 114 12.92 0.62 -6.45
CA CYS A 114 13.89 1.30 -5.61
C CYS A 114 13.94 0.58 -4.23
N PRO A 115 15.09 0.60 -3.53
CA PRO A 115 15.21 0.00 -2.20
C PRO A 115 14.20 0.57 -1.20
N THR A 116 13.51 -0.31 -0.45
CA THR A 116 12.46 0.07 0.52
C THR A 116 12.96 1.05 1.59
N GLU A 117 14.25 0.98 1.96
CA GLU A 117 14.83 1.90 2.95
C GLU A 117 15.00 3.31 2.40
N LYS A 118 15.27 3.45 1.09
CA LYS A 118 15.37 4.77 0.44
C LYS A 118 14.00 5.43 0.30
N LEU A 119 12.94 4.63 0.13
CA LEU A 119 11.55 5.11 0.11
C LEU A 119 11.09 5.68 1.45
N SER A 120 11.68 5.20 2.53
CA SER A 120 11.30 5.57 3.90
C SER A 120 12.10 6.77 4.43
N GLN A 121 13.10 7.27 3.70
CA GLN A 121 13.97 8.36 4.15
C GLN A 121 13.65 9.71 3.48
N PRO A 122 13.28 10.75 4.26
CA PRO A 122 13.05 12.08 3.72
C PRO A 122 14.37 12.72 3.26
N GLY A 123 14.47 13.06 1.97
CA GLY A 123 15.53 13.92 1.45
C GLY A 123 16.67 13.23 0.70
N ILE A 124 16.66 11.90 0.54
CA ILE A 124 17.58 11.21 -0.37
C ILE A 124 17.06 11.34 -1.81
N SER A 125 18.00 11.50 -2.75
CA SER A 125 17.77 11.71 -4.18
C SER A 125 16.61 10.86 -4.72
N SER A 126 15.68 11.53 -5.39
CA SER A 126 14.54 10.94 -6.11
C SER A 126 15.03 9.99 -7.21
N GLU A 127 15.40 8.78 -6.82
CA GLU A 127 15.76 7.73 -7.77
C GLU A 127 14.48 7.36 -8.54
N LEU A 128 14.56 7.47 -9.86
CA LEU A 128 13.47 7.12 -10.76
C LEU A 128 13.02 5.66 -10.55
N GLY A 129 13.98 4.79 -10.22
CA GLY A 129 13.81 3.36 -10.11
C GLY A 129 14.04 2.64 -11.44
N GLU A 130 14.00 1.31 -11.42
CA GLU A 130 14.15 0.46 -12.60
C GLU A 130 13.00 -0.55 -12.68
N PHE A 131 12.58 -0.92 -13.89
CA PHE A 131 11.61 -2.00 -14.08
C PHE A 131 12.20 -3.34 -13.59
N GLN A 132 11.42 -4.12 -12.83
CA GLN A 132 11.85 -5.32 -12.12
C GLN A 132 11.31 -6.63 -12.74
N CYS A 133 11.20 -6.68 -14.06
CA CYS A 133 10.56 -7.78 -14.79
C CYS A 133 11.51 -8.63 -15.64
N TYR A 134 12.79 -8.67 -15.29
CA TYR A 134 13.82 -9.36 -16.08
C TYR A 134 14.14 -10.78 -15.58
N ASP A 135 13.36 -11.29 -14.61
CA ASP A 135 13.39 -12.71 -14.29
C ASP A 135 12.71 -13.52 -15.41
N LYS A 136 13.14 -14.76 -15.59
CA LYS A 136 12.69 -15.58 -16.73
C LYS A 136 11.17 -15.79 -16.78
N PHE A 137 10.48 -15.77 -15.63
CA PHE A 137 9.03 -16.02 -15.57
C PHE A 137 8.25 -14.80 -16.05
N MET A 138 8.65 -13.61 -15.61
CA MET A 138 8.14 -12.34 -16.11
C MET A 138 8.43 -12.17 -17.60
N GLN A 139 9.65 -12.47 -18.06
CA GLN A 139 9.99 -12.40 -19.48
C GLN A 139 9.17 -13.37 -20.33
N ALA A 140 8.94 -14.60 -19.85
CA ALA A 140 8.07 -15.56 -20.54
C ALA A 140 6.63 -15.05 -20.64
N SER A 141 6.10 -14.44 -19.56
CA SER A 141 4.76 -13.82 -19.55
C SER A 141 4.66 -12.66 -20.56
N LEU A 142 5.65 -11.77 -20.59
CA LEU A 142 5.71 -10.66 -21.56
C LEU A 142 5.74 -11.17 -22.99
N SER A 143 6.62 -12.15 -23.27
CA SER A 143 6.76 -12.76 -24.60
C SER A 143 5.46 -13.42 -25.06
N ALA A 144 4.78 -14.16 -24.17
CA ALA A 144 3.48 -14.74 -24.45
C ALA A 144 2.42 -13.67 -24.76
N ARG A 145 2.38 -12.58 -23.96
CA ARG A 145 1.45 -11.46 -24.17
C ARG A 145 1.69 -10.76 -25.51
N ALA A 146 2.94 -10.58 -25.90
CA ALA A 146 3.34 -9.98 -27.18
C ALA A 146 2.92 -10.83 -28.38
N ARG A 147 3.11 -12.16 -28.29
CA ARG A 147 2.67 -13.12 -29.33
C ARG A 147 1.15 -13.11 -29.50
N LEU A 148 0.39 -13.05 -28.41
CA LEU A 148 -1.08 -13.06 -28.44
C LEU A 148 -1.67 -11.87 -29.22
N ILE A 149 -0.99 -10.72 -29.23
CA ILE A 149 -1.44 -9.54 -29.98
C ILE A 149 -0.75 -9.39 -31.35
N GLY A 150 0.00 -10.41 -31.79
CA GLY A 150 0.71 -10.41 -33.08
C GLY A 150 1.97 -9.55 -33.14
N MET A 151 2.44 -8.98 -32.03
CA MET A 151 3.59 -8.06 -31.96
C MET A 151 4.79 -8.75 -31.30
N GLN A 152 5.34 -9.80 -31.93
CA GLN A 152 6.36 -10.66 -31.30
C GLN A 152 7.58 -9.88 -30.79
N ASP A 153 8.04 -8.87 -31.52
CA ASP A 153 9.22 -8.06 -31.17
C ASP A 153 9.05 -7.28 -29.87
N TRP A 154 7.80 -7.01 -29.46
CA TRP A 154 7.50 -6.33 -28.18
C TRP A 154 7.74 -7.25 -26.98
N GLY A 155 7.94 -8.54 -27.21
CA GLY A 155 8.20 -9.55 -26.19
C GLY A 155 9.67 -9.74 -25.81
N ASN A 156 10.59 -9.01 -26.44
CA ASN A 156 12.04 -9.22 -26.32
C ASN A 156 12.66 -8.69 -25.01
N GLY A 157 11.85 -8.11 -24.12
CA GLY A 157 12.28 -7.63 -22.81
C GLY A 157 11.60 -6.32 -22.42
N GLY A 158 11.92 -5.81 -21.23
CA GLY A 158 11.49 -4.47 -20.84
C GLY A 158 12.16 -3.37 -21.67
N PRO A 159 11.68 -2.11 -21.58
CA PRO A 159 12.26 -1.00 -22.31
C PRO A 159 13.76 -0.86 -22.02
N ALA A 160 14.58 -0.81 -23.07
CA ALA A 160 15.98 -0.43 -22.92
C ALA A 160 16.02 1.06 -22.52
N SER A 161 16.49 1.38 -21.32
CA SER A 161 16.84 2.77 -21.01
C SER A 161 18.10 3.10 -21.81
N THR A 162 17.92 3.68 -22.97
CA THR A 162 18.98 4.33 -23.71
C THR A 162 18.97 5.79 -23.24
N ASP A 163 20.14 6.30 -22.84
CA ASP A 163 20.45 7.74 -22.93
C ASP A 163 20.07 8.67 -21.75
N GLY A 164 19.89 8.16 -20.52
CA GLY A 164 19.73 9.03 -19.34
C GLY A 164 21.07 9.42 -18.70
N SER A 165 21.42 10.72 -18.69
CA SER A 165 22.40 11.22 -17.71
C SER A 165 21.84 11.01 -16.30
N ARG A 166 22.67 10.58 -15.33
CA ARG A 166 22.27 10.49 -13.91
C ARG A 166 21.73 11.82 -13.34
N GLN A 167 21.99 12.93 -14.04
CA GLN A 167 21.55 14.28 -13.66
C GLN A 167 20.10 14.60 -14.06
N ASN A 168 19.51 13.88 -15.03
CA ASN A 168 18.14 14.13 -15.48
C ASN A 168 17.41 12.81 -15.83
N PRO A 169 17.10 11.98 -14.82
CA PRO A 169 16.59 10.63 -15.03
C PRO A 169 15.24 10.59 -15.77
N GLU A 170 14.43 11.65 -15.66
CA GLU A 170 13.15 11.82 -16.35
C GLU A 170 13.28 12.07 -17.87
N GLU A 171 14.46 12.45 -18.38
CA GLU A 171 14.70 12.71 -19.81
C GLU A 171 15.23 11.48 -20.59
N THR A 172 15.15 10.28 -20.00
CA THR A 172 15.49 9.05 -20.73
C THR A 172 14.61 8.87 -21.97
N SER A 173 15.08 8.05 -22.94
CA SER A 173 14.29 7.68 -24.13
C SER A 173 12.91 7.13 -23.81
N PHE A 174 12.76 6.47 -22.66
CA PHE A 174 11.47 5.95 -22.26
C PHE A 174 10.56 7.00 -21.62
N PHE A 175 11.05 7.84 -20.71
CA PHE A 175 10.21 8.67 -19.82
C PHE A 175 10.03 10.14 -20.23
N ARG A 176 10.87 10.66 -21.15
CA ARG A 176 10.81 12.08 -21.56
C ARG A 176 9.41 12.52 -21.99
N ALA A 177 9.05 13.78 -21.72
CA ALA A 177 7.72 14.30 -22.03
C ALA A 177 7.45 14.28 -23.54
N ASP A 178 8.38 14.80 -24.32
CA ASP A 178 8.26 14.92 -25.77
C ASP A 178 8.89 13.71 -26.47
N GLY A 179 8.06 12.94 -27.17
CA GLY A 179 8.51 11.76 -27.94
C GLY A 179 8.96 10.57 -27.09
N GLY A 180 8.69 10.57 -25.78
CA GLY A 180 9.04 9.46 -24.89
C GLY A 180 8.28 8.18 -25.22
N CYS A 181 8.99 7.05 -25.15
CA CYS A 181 8.44 5.75 -25.52
C CYS A 181 7.22 5.35 -24.67
N TRP A 182 7.09 5.85 -23.43
CA TRP A 182 5.97 5.61 -22.51
C TRP A 182 4.58 5.87 -23.13
N ASN A 183 4.47 6.78 -24.11
CA ASN A 183 3.21 7.14 -24.77
C ASN A 183 3.07 6.57 -26.21
N THR A 184 4.00 5.69 -26.63
CA THR A 184 3.90 4.97 -27.90
C THR A 184 3.02 3.73 -27.79
N PRO A 185 2.58 3.09 -28.88
CA PRO A 185 1.87 1.82 -28.82
C PRO A 185 2.60 0.73 -28.02
N TYR A 186 3.93 0.61 -28.20
CA TYR A 186 4.75 -0.32 -27.42
C TYR A 186 4.80 0.04 -25.94
N GLY A 187 5.03 1.33 -25.60
CA GLY A 187 5.08 1.77 -24.21
C GLY A 187 3.77 1.53 -23.48
N ARG A 188 2.63 1.82 -24.11
CA ARG A 188 1.31 1.50 -23.57
C ARG A 188 1.13 0.01 -23.35
N PHE A 189 1.46 -0.81 -24.34
CA PHE A 189 1.43 -2.28 -24.21
C PHE A 189 2.26 -2.78 -23.03
N PHE A 190 3.50 -2.32 -22.91
CA PHE A 190 4.41 -2.75 -21.85
C PHE A 190 3.89 -2.32 -20.47
N LEU A 191 3.45 -1.08 -20.32
CA LEU A 191 2.95 -0.54 -19.05
C LEU A 191 1.61 -1.17 -18.64
N GLU A 192 0.72 -1.45 -19.60
CA GLU A 192 -0.50 -2.23 -19.36
C GLU A 192 -0.19 -3.64 -18.87
N TRP A 193 0.75 -4.33 -19.51
CA TRP A 193 1.18 -5.66 -19.07
C TRP A 193 1.83 -5.61 -17.67
N TYR A 194 2.79 -4.72 -17.46
CA TYR A 194 3.57 -4.65 -16.23
C TYR A 194 2.72 -4.30 -15.02
N SER A 195 1.85 -3.29 -15.15
CA SER A 195 0.88 -2.94 -14.10
C SER A 195 -0.23 -3.98 -13.96
N GLY A 196 -0.67 -4.60 -15.06
CA GLY A 196 -1.65 -5.69 -15.06
C GLY A 196 -1.17 -6.93 -14.30
N MET A 197 0.12 -7.28 -14.42
CA MET A 197 0.72 -8.36 -13.63
C MET A 197 0.70 -8.07 -12.13
N LEU A 198 0.94 -6.81 -11.72
CA LEU A 198 0.84 -6.39 -10.32
C LEU A 198 -0.61 -6.43 -9.81
N LEU A 199 -1.57 -5.97 -10.61
CA LEU A 199 -3.01 -6.06 -10.32
C LEU A 199 -3.45 -7.52 -10.12
N LEU A 200 -3.01 -8.43 -10.99
CA LEU A 200 -3.30 -9.86 -10.90
C LEU A 200 -2.70 -10.50 -9.63
N HIS A 201 -1.48 -10.10 -9.26
CA HIS A 201 -0.86 -10.53 -8.00
C HIS A 201 -1.68 -10.10 -6.78
N GLY A 202 -2.06 -8.82 -6.73
CA GLY A 202 -2.91 -8.29 -5.67
C GLY A 202 -4.26 -9.00 -5.58
N GLU A 203 -4.91 -9.23 -6.72
CA GLU A 203 -6.20 -9.94 -6.79
C GLU A 203 -6.11 -11.38 -6.25
N ARG A 204 -5.05 -12.12 -6.60
CA ARG A 204 -4.83 -13.48 -6.07
C ARG A 204 -4.67 -13.47 -4.55
N LEU A 205 -3.89 -12.54 -4.00
CA LEU A 205 -3.70 -12.41 -2.56
C LEU A 205 -4.99 -12.00 -1.85
N CYS A 206 -5.76 -11.06 -2.41
CA CYS A 206 -7.06 -10.68 -1.87
C CYS A 206 -8.03 -11.86 -1.88
N MET A 207 -8.10 -12.63 -2.97
CA MET A 207 -8.92 -13.84 -3.07
C MET A 207 -8.54 -14.89 -2.03
N VAL A 208 -7.24 -15.16 -1.87
CA VAL A 208 -6.75 -16.10 -0.86
C VAL A 208 -7.06 -15.61 0.56
N ALA A 209 -6.84 -14.33 0.85
CA ALA A 209 -7.10 -13.75 2.16
C ALA A 209 -8.59 -13.73 2.50
N ASP A 210 -9.45 -13.35 1.55
CA ASP A 210 -10.90 -13.38 1.70
C ASP A 210 -11.37 -14.81 2.00
N ALA A 211 -10.91 -15.81 1.23
CA ALA A 211 -11.26 -17.20 1.49
C ALA A 211 -10.81 -17.71 2.87
N VAL A 212 -9.71 -17.20 3.42
CA VAL A 212 -9.22 -17.61 4.75
C VAL A 212 -9.97 -16.89 5.87
N PHE A 213 -10.17 -15.58 5.75
CA PHE A 213 -10.66 -14.70 6.82
C PHE A 213 -12.15 -14.38 6.76
N SER A 214 -12.85 -14.78 5.70
CA SER A 214 -14.31 -14.63 5.60
C SER A 214 -15.01 -15.28 6.80
N GLY A 215 -16.02 -14.58 7.34
CA GLY A 215 -16.77 -15.00 8.52
C GLY A 215 -16.05 -14.81 9.86
N THR A 216 -14.79 -14.38 9.89
CA THR A 216 -14.04 -14.16 11.15
C THR A 216 -14.26 -12.78 11.78
N GLY A 217 -14.93 -11.87 11.07
CA GLY A 217 -15.18 -10.49 11.51
C GLY A 217 -14.00 -9.53 11.37
N VAL A 218 -12.88 -9.97 10.79
CA VAL A 218 -11.75 -9.08 10.46
C VAL A 218 -11.92 -8.45 9.09
N THR A 219 -11.45 -7.22 8.95
CA THR A 219 -11.26 -6.58 7.65
C THR A 219 -9.88 -6.95 7.10
N ILE A 220 -9.79 -7.39 5.85
CA ILE A 220 -8.49 -7.55 5.17
C ILE A 220 -8.04 -6.19 4.64
N ALA A 221 -6.73 -5.93 4.60
CA ALA A 221 -6.18 -4.69 4.07
C ALA A 221 -4.97 -4.93 3.16
N GLY A 222 -4.78 -4.05 2.18
CA GLY A 222 -3.59 -4.02 1.33
C GLY A 222 -2.94 -2.64 1.38
N LYS A 223 -1.61 -2.58 1.35
CA LYS A 223 -0.87 -1.31 1.37
C LYS A 223 -0.41 -0.93 -0.02
N VAL A 224 -0.68 0.32 -0.40
CA VAL A 224 -0.22 0.95 -1.64
C VAL A 224 0.78 2.03 -1.27
N SER A 225 1.99 1.90 -1.82
CA SER A 225 3.06 2.88 -1.65
C SER A 225 2.68 4.23 -2.27
N ALA A 226 2.89 5.33 -1.54
CA ALA A 226 2.65 6.67 -2.04
C ALA A 226 3.94 7.21 -2.71
N ILE A 227 4.07 6.92 -4.00
CA ILE A 227 5.26 7.28 -4.80
C ILE A 227 5.05 8.67 -5.38
N HIS A 228 5.63 9.66 -4.71
CA HIS A 228 5.31 11.06 -4.96
C HIS A 228 6.38 11.82 -5.73
N TRP A 229 7.58 11.26 -5.88
CA TRP A 229 8.63 11.89 -6.67
C TRP A 229 8.35 11.72 -8.17
N HIS A 230 8.63 12.77 -8.94
CA HIS A 230 8.29 12.90 -10.37
C HIS A 230 6.79 12.97 -10.70
N TYR A 231 5.91 13.15 -9.71
CA TYR A 231 4.46 13.32 -9.91
C TYR A 231 4.11 14.48 -10.86
N TYR A 232 4.89 15.56 -10.89
CA TYR A 232 4.64 16.70 -11.81
C TYR A 232 5.24 16.51 -13.22
N THR A 233 5.73 15.32 -13.56
CA THR A 233 6.15 14.99 -14.94
C THR A 233 4.97 14.40 -15.72
N CYS A 234 4.98 14.41 -17.06
CA CYS A 234 3.90 13.80 -17.83
C CYS A 234 3.81 12.27 -17.67
N SER A 235 4.97 11.61 -17.54
CA SER A 235 5.07 10.16 -17.52
C SER A 235 5.02 9.54 -16.12
N HIS A 236 5.23 10.32 -15.05
CA HIS A 236 5.24 9.83 -13.66
C HIS A 236 6.19 8.62 -13.49
N PRO A 237 7.46 8.73 -13.89
CA PRO A 237 8.32 7.59 -14.15
C PRO A 237 8.54 6.69 -12.93
N SER A 238 8.53 7.24 -11.71
CA SER A 238 8.67 6.43 -10.49
C SER A 238 7.44 5.64 -10.12
N GLU A 239 6.26 6.15 -10.42
CA GLU A 239 5.02 5.40 -10.29
C GLU A 239 5.03 4.25 -11.32
N LEU A 240 5.43 4.54 -12.57
CA LEU A 240 5.51 3.55 -13.64
C LEU A 240 6.47 2.39 -13.30
N THR A 241 7.69 2.68 -12.85
CA THR A 241 8.67 1.63 -12.53
C THR A 241 8.24 0.77 -11.33
N ALA A 242 7.51 1.36 -10.39
CA ALA A 242 6.92 0.64 -9.26
C ALA A 242 5.68 -0.20 -9.63
N GLY A 243 5.18 -0.06 -10.86
CA GLY A 243 4.05 -0.82 -11.39
C GLY A 243 2.71 -0.10 -11.34
N TYR A 244 2.68 1.15 -10.86
CA TYR A 244 1.49 1.99 -10.95
C TYR A 244 1.51 2.68 -12.30
N TYR A 245 0.64 2.24 -13.22
CA TYR A 245 0.50 2.92 -14.51
C TYR A 245 -0.28 4.23 -14.36
N ASN A 246 0.21 5.13 -13.51
CA ASN A 246 -0.29 6.47 -13.33
C ASN A 246 0.46 7.41 -14.27
N THR A 247 -0.24 8.32 -14.94
CA THR A 247 0.35 9.37 -15.76
C THR A 247 -0.51 10.63 -15.62
N LEU A 248 -0.08 11.73 -16.25
CA LEU A 248 -0.88 12.97 -16.26
C LEU A 248 -2.33 12.75 -16.75
N LEU A 249 -2.54 11.78 -17.64
CA LEU A 249 -3.83 11.52 -18.29
C LEU A 249 -4.49 10.19 -17.87
N ARG A 250 -3.85 9.42 -16.98
CA ARG A 250 -4.33 8.09 -16.58
C ARG A 250 -4.23 7.91 -15.08
N ASN A 251 -5.36 7.62 -14.43
CA ASN A 251 -5.39 7.26 -13.02
C ASN A 251 -4.94 5.80 -12.83
N GLY A 252 -3.71 5.63 -12.34
CA GLY A 252 -3.11 4.32 -12.06
C GLY A 252 -3.61 3.65 -10.78
N TYR A 253 -4.17 4.43 -9.84
CA TYR A 253 -4.63 3.95 -8.53
C TYR A 253 -6.06 3.42 -8.55
N LEU A 254 -6.91 3.92 -9.46
CA LEU A 254 -8.32 3.51 -9.55
C LEU A 254 -8.50 2.00 -9.79
N PRO A 255 -7.77 1.34 -10.72
CA PRO A 255 -7.87 -0.10 -10.89
C PRO A 255 -7.50 -0.90 -9.63
N ILE A 256 -6.55 -0.41 -8.83
CA ILE A 256 -6.14 -1.04 -7.57
C ILE A 256 -7.27 -0.91 -6.54
N ALA A 257 -7.86 0.28 -6.42
CA ALA A 257 -9.01 0.50 -5.54
C ALA A 257 -10.22 -0.36 -5.95
N GLN A 258 -10.52 -0.47 -7.24
CA GLN A 258 -11.57 -1.36 -7.75
C GLN A 258 -11.29 -2.83 -7.41
N MET A 259 -10.03 -3.26 -7.49
CA MET A 259 -9.62 -4.60 -7.10
C MET A 259 -9.84 -4.85 -5.60
N PHE A 260 -9.40 -3.95 -4.72
CA PHE A 260 -9.68 -4.06 -3.28
C PHE A 260 -11.18 -4.04 -2.96
N ALA A 261 -11.99 -3.29 -3.71
CA ALA A 261 -13.42 -3.19 -3.47
C ALA A 261 -14.16 -4.51 -3.72
N ARG A 262 -13.72 -5.31 -4.71
CA ARG A 262 -14.27 -6.65 -4.97
C ARG A 262 -14.18 -7.57 -3.75
N TYR A 263 -13.17 -7.37 -2.90
CA TYR A 263 -12.90 -8.17 -1.71
C TYR A 263 -13.18 -7.44 -0.40
N LYS A 264 -13.86 -6.28 -0.45
CA LYS A 264 -14.17 -5.43 0.72
C LYS A 264 -12.92 -5.12 1.56
N ALA A 265 -11.76 -5.03 0.90
CA ALA A 265 -10.48 -4.78 1.55
C ALA A 265 -10.31 -3.29 1.86
N ALA A 266 -9.65 -2.97 2.97
CA ALA A 266 -9.23 -1.60 3.25
C ALA A 266 -7.97 -1.24 2.43
N LEU A 267 -7.89 0.00 1.96
CA LEU A 267 -6.69 0.56 1.35
C LEU A 267 -5.83 1.22 2.43
N CYS A 268 -4.55 0.87 2.49
CA CYS A 268 -3.57 1.54 3.35
C CYS A 268 -2.58 2.34 2.50
N CYS A 269 -2.27 3.58 2.88
CA CYS A 269 -1.21 4.37 2.23
C CYS A 269 -0.56 5.36 3.20
N SER A 270 0.66 5.78 2.87
CA SER A 270 1.46 6.72 3.67
C SER A 270 1.31 8.18 3.18
N CYS A 271 2.22 9.06 3.59
CA CYS A 271 2.34 10.46 3.17
C CYS A 271 1.30 11.44 3.71
N PHE A 272 0.52 11.06 4.73
CA PHE A 272 -0.45 11.97 5.35
C PHE A 272 0.18 13.17 6.05
N ASP A 273 1.43 13.03 6.48
CA ASP A 273 2.25 14.02 7.19
C ASP A 273 3.02 14.94 6.23
N LEU A 274 3.15 14.57 4.95
CA LEU A 274 4.02 15.28 4.02
C LEU A 274 3.32 16.48 3.36
N ARG A 275 4.12 17.50 3.03
CA ARG A 275 3.72 18.72 2.32
C ARG A 275 4.55 18.90 1.06
N ASP A 276 3.95 19.49 0.03
CA ASP A 276 4.68 19.83 -1.20
C ASP A 276 5.73 20.93 -0.94
N GLU A 277 5.39 21.91 -0.09
CA GLU A 277 6.23 23.08 0.24
C GLU A 277 7.57 22.74 0.92
N GLU A 278 7.66 21.60 1.59
CA GLU A 278 8.85 21.20 2.36
C GLU A 278 9.85 20.39 1.53
N ARG A 279 9.62 20.25 0.22
CA ARG A 279 10.42 19.37 -0.64
C ARG A 279 11.36 20.15 -1.54
N ASN A 280 12.62 19.73 -1.52
CA ASN A 280 13.68 20.23 -2.39
C ASN A 280 13.51 19.77 -3.86
N ASN A 281 12.64 18.79 -4.14
CA ASN A 281 12.37 18.32 -5.50
C ASN A 281 11.10 19.01 -6.06
N PRO A 282 11.22 19.93 -7.02
CA PRO A 282 10.07 20.63 -7.60
C PRO A 282 9.14 19.72 -8.41
N LYS A 283 9.57 18.50 -8.76
CA LYS A 283 8.77 17.51 -9.50
C LYS A 283 7.99 16.57 -8.58
N SER A 284 8.10 16.73 -7.26
CA SER A 284 7.46 15.87 -6.27
C SER A 284 6.15 16.47 -5.74
N SER A 285 5.11 15.66 -5.59
CA SER A 285 3.86 16.06 -4.93
C SER A 285 3.28 14.96 -4.05
N PRO A 286 3.70 14.87 -2.78
CA PRO A 286 3.04 13.98 -1.82
C PRO A 286 1.57 14.32 -1.61
N GLU A 287 1.20 15.61 -1.59
CA GLU A 287 -0.21 16.00 -1.42
C GLU A 287 -1.05 15.62 -2.65
N GLY A 288 -0.52 15.79 -3.87
CA GLY A 288 -1.17 15.36 -5.11
C GLY A 288 -1.37 13.85 -5.16
N THR A 289 -0.31 13.09 -4.87
CA THR A 289 -0.35 11.62 -4.83
C THR A 289 -1.38 11.12 -3.82
N LEU A 290 -1.37 11.68 -2.60
CA LEU A 290 -2.33 11.32 -1.55
C LEU A 290 -3.77 11.65 -1.95
N ARG A 291 -4.01 12.80 -2.59
CA ARG A 291 -5.34 13.16 -3.10
C ARG A 291 -5.85 12.17 -4.12
N GLN A 292 -5.02 11.70 -5.06
CA GLN A 292 -5.45 10.69 -6.04
C GLN A 292 -5.82 9.35 -5.38
N LEU A 293 -5.03 8.90 -4.40
CA LEU A 293 -5.33 7.69 -3.63
C LEU A 293 -6.64 7.81 -2.84
N ILE A 294 -6.86 8.96 -2.17
CA ILE A 294 -8.10 9.27 -1.45
C ILE A 294 -9.30 9.28 -2.40
N VAL A 295 -9.18 9.92 -3.56
CA VAL A 295 -10.25 9.97 -4.57
C VAL A 295 -10.56 8.57 -5.09
N ALA A 296 -9.54 7.76 -5.42
CA ALA A 296 -9.74 6.38 -5.87
C ALA A 296 -10.43 5.52 -4.81
N ALA A 297 -10.03 5.64 -3.54
CA ALA A 297 -10.66 4.96 -2.41
C ALA A 297 -12.14 5.39 -2.24
N ASN A 298 -12.41 6.69 -2.30
CA ASN A 298 -13.78 7.24 -2.19
C ASN A 298 -14.68 6.78 -3.35
N MET A 299 -14.19 6.80 -4.59
CA MET A 299 -14.93 6.32 -5.76
C MET A 299 -15.31 4.84 -5.65
N CYS A 300 -14.53 4.06 -4.90
CA CYS A 300 -14.76 2.63 -4.70
C CYS A 300 -15.34 2.29 -3.32
N ASN A 301 -15.73 3.29 -2.52
CA ASN A 301 -16.24 3.14 -1.16
C ASN A 301 -15.34 2.27 -0.23
N LEU A 302 -14.02 2.39 -0.38
CA LEU A 302 -13.06 1.61 0.40
C LEU A 302 -12.74 2.27 1.74
N PRO A 303 -12.73 1.54 2.87
CA PRO A 303 -12.08 2.02 4.09
C PRO A 303 -10.64 2.45 3.84
N LEU A 304 -10.22 3.56 4.44
CA LEU A 304 -8.88 4.12 4.25
C LEU A 304 -8.09 4.13 5.55
N ASN A 305 -6.87 3.60 5.48
CA ASN A 305 -5.90 3.54 6.55
C ASN A 305 -4.70 4.42 6.19
N GLY A 306 -4.53 5.54 6.89
CA GLY A 306 -3.41 6.44 6.69
C GLY A 306 -2.21 6.11 7.57
N GLU A 307 -1.00 6.39 7.07
CA GLU A 307 0.26 6.33 7.81
C GLU A 307 1.08 7.61 7.59
N ASN A 308 1.91 7.97 8.58
CA ASN A 308 2.96 8.97 8.37
C ASN A 308 4.18 8.33 7.70
N SER A 309 4.90 9.13 6.93
CA SER A 309 6.14 8.74 6.25
C SER A 309 7.38 9.01 7.10
N VAL A 310 7.35 10.02 7.99
CA VAL A 310 8.49 10.40 8.83
C VAL A 310 8.17 10.16 10.31
N THR A 311 9.08 9.52 11.05
CA THR A 311 8.87 9.17 12.47
C THR A 311 9.04 10.34 13.45
N ARG A 312 9.05 11.59 12.96
CA ARG A 312 9.31 12.79 13.77
C ARG A 312 8.00 13.35 14.32
N LEU A 313 7.94 13.55 15.64
CA LEU A 313 6.84 14.26 16.29
C LEU A 313 7.07 15.76 16.28
N ASP A 314 6.47 16.44 15.30
CA ASP A 314 6.36 17.88 15.27
C ASP A 314 4.90 18.30 15.01
N ASP A 315 4.52 19.45 15.57
CA ASP A 315 3.15 19.96 15.47
C ASP A 315 2.74 20.22 14.01
N THR A 316 3.68 20.57 13.13
CA THR A 316 3.45 20.80 11.70
C THR A 316 3.03 19.52 10.97
N LEU A 317 3.81 18.45 11.11
CA LEU A 317 3.51 17.13 10.54
C LEU A 317 2.21 16.56 11.09
N LEU A 318 1.97 16.66 12.41
CA LEU A 318 0.74 16.17 13.03
C LEU A 318 -0.50 16.96 12.57
N ASN A 319 -0.38 18.29 12.43
CA ASN A 319 -1.45 19.12 11.88
C ASN A 319 -1.72 18.81 10.41
N GLN A 320 -0.67 18.50 9.63
CA GLN A 320 -0.83 18.05 8.25
C GLN A 320 -1.59 16.72 8.18
N VAL A 321 -1.30 15.75 9.05
CA VAL A 321 -2.09 14.51 9.14
C VAL A 321 -3.57 14.81 9.43
N ILE A 322 -3.86 15.70 10.37
CA ILE A 322 -5.24 16.10 10.68
C ILE A 322 -5.91 16.74 9.46
N LYS A 323 -5.22 17.65 8.76
CA LYS A 323 -5.72 18.28 7.53
C LYS A 323 -6.00 17.23 6.44
N SER A 324 -5.04 16.34 6.17
CA SER A 324 -5.14 15.28 5.18
C SER A 324 -6.27 14.30 5.47
N SER A 325 -6.46 13.92 6.75
CA SER A 325 -7.56 13.01 7.14
C SER A 325 -8.96 13.58 6.86
N ARG A 326 -9.11 14.91 6.88
CA ARG A 326 -10.39 15.58 6.57
C ARG A 326 -10.74 15.51 5.08
N LEU A 327 -9.76 15.34 4.19
CA LEU A 327 -10.00 15.19 2.75
C LEU A 327 -10.82 13.93 2.44
N TYR A 328 -10.58 12.87 3.20
CA TYR A 328 -11.36 11.63 3.09
C TYR A 328 -12.73 11.76 3.77
N SER A 329 -12.81 12.51 4.87
CA SER A 329 -14.01 12.67 5.69
C SER A 329 -15.10 13.59 5.10
N GLY A 330 -14.84 14.23 3.95
CA GLY A 330 -15.79 15.13 3.27
C GLY A 330 -16.76 14.43 2.30
N GLY A 331 -16.65 13.10 2.13
CA GLY A 331 -17.53 12.31 1.27
C GLY A 331 -18.88 12.00 1.92
N THR A 332 -19.93 11.87 1.11
CA THR A 332 -21.30 11.48 1.51
C THR A 332 -21.47 10.00 1.89
N SER A 333 -20.39 9.24 2.00
CA SER A 333 -20.41 7.78 2.15
C SER A 333 -19.85 7.38 3.51
N GLY A 334 -20.54 6.46 4.21
CA GLY A 334 -20.20 5.98 5.55
C GLY A 334 -18.94 5.10 5.61
N THR A 335 -17.89 5.46 4.89
CA THR A 335 -16.62 4.75 4.84
C THR A 335 -15.72 5.18 5.99
N SER A 336 -15.08 4.21 6.65
CA SER A 336 -14.27 4.47 7.83
C SER A 336 -12.85 4.93 7.48
N PHE A 337 -12.40 6.00 8.12
CA PHE A 337 -10.99 6.40 8.12
C PHE A 337 -10.29 5.97 9.41
N SER A 338 -9.11 5.37 9.29
CA SER A 338 -8.21 5.13 10.42
C SER A 338 -6.81 5.67 10.14
N PHE A 339 -6.04 5.96 11.19
CA PHE A 339 -4.67 6.43 11.07
C PHE A 339 -3.76 5.62 11.98
N ASN A 340 -2.65 5.13 11.42
CA ASN A 340 -1.62 4.37 12.12
C ASN A 340 -0.35 5.23 12.21
N TYR A 341 0.02 5.61 13.43
CA TYR A 341 1.24 6.38 13.67
C TYR A 341 2.45 5.43 13.73
N VAL A 342 3.36 5.58 12.77
CA VAL A 342 4.60 4.82 12.64
C VAL A 342 5.76 5.70 13.13
N ARG A 343 6.41 5.42 14.26
CA ARG A 343 6.35 4.22 15.09
C ARG A 343 6.46 4.59 16.57
N MET A 344 5.85 3.74 17.40
CA MET A 344 6.11 3.71 18.84
C MET A 344 7.60 3.43 19.12
N ASN A 345 8.27 4.37 19.78
CA ASN A 345 9.67 4.28 20.20
C ASN A 345 9.87 5.02 21.54
N LYS A 346 11.09 5.00 22.09
CA LYS A 346 11.39 5.67 23.37
C LYS A 346 11.08 7.18 23.31
N SER A 347 11.38 7.83 22.19
CA SER A 347 11.18 9.28 22.02
C SER A 347 9.71 9.69 22.03
N LEU A 348 8.79 8.84 21.53
CA LEU A 348 7.34 9.08 21.60
C LEU A 348 6.87 9.27 23.06
N PHE A 349 7.49 8.57 24.02
CA PHE A 349 7.11 8.59 25.43
C PHE A 349 7.87 9.64 26.25
N GLU A 350 8.73 10.46 25.63
CA GLU A 350 9.29 11.64 26.30
C GLU A 350 8.16 12.63 26.61
N PHE A 351 8.21 13.29 27.77
CA PHE A 351 7.11 14.09 28.31
C PHE A 351 6.51 15.08 27.29
N HIS A 352 7.35 15.83 26.57
CA HIS A 352 6.90 16.79 25.56
C HIS A 352 6.24 16.12 24.35
N ASN A 353 6.81 15.02 23.86
CA ASN A 353 6.28 14.28 22.70
C ASN A 353 4.98 13.55 23.04
N TRP A 354 4.88 13.00 24.25
CA TRP A 354 3.67 12.35 24.74
C TRP A 354 2.51 13.35 24.86
N ASN A 355 2.78 14.57 25.36
CA ASN A 355 1.79 15.64 25.42
C ASN A 355 1.32 16.07 24.02
N ARG A 356 2.24 16.19 23.05
CA ARG A 356 1.88 16.45 21.64
C ARG A 356 1.04 15.32 21.05
N PHE A 357 1.47 14.07 21.26
CA PHE A 357 0.79 12.90 20.71
C PHE A 357 -0.61 12.73 21.28
N THR A 358 -0.80 12.91 22.58
CA THR A 358 -2.13 12.82 23.20
C THR A 358 -3.07 13.94 22.72
N LYS A 359 -2.56 15.15 22.49
CA LYS A 359 -3.33 16.24 21.84
C LYS A 359 -3.73 15.87 20.42
N PHE A 360 -2.80 15.33 19.63
CA PHE A 360 -3.07 14.83 18.27
C PHE A 360 -4.16 13.74 18.27
N VAL A 361 -4.07 12.75 19.16
CA VAL A 361 -5.08 11.68 19.30
C VAL A 361 -6.46 12.24 19.64
N ARG A 362 -6.54 13.26 20.52
CA ARG A 362 -7.81 13.95 20.82
C ARG A 362 -8.37 14.64 19.57
N GLN A 363 -7.57 15.39 18.83
CA GLN A 363 -8.01 16.08 17.62
C GLN A 363 -8.48 15.11 16.52
N MET A 364 -7.80 13.98 16.35
CA MET A 364 -8.23 12.91 15.45
C MET A 364 -9.56 12.27 15.87
N SER A 365 -9.83 12.20 17.18
CA SER A 365 -11.07 11.65 17.75
C SER A 365 -12.22 12.65 17.68
N ASP A 366 -11.97 13.93 17.95
CA ASP A 366 -12.96 15.01 17.87
C ASP A 366 -13.43 15.22 16.43
N ALA A 367 -12.53 15.10 15.45
CA ALA A 367 -12.88 15.10 14.02
C ALA A 367 -13.90 13.99 13.70
N ARG A 368 -13.73 12.77 14.23
CA ARG A 368 -14.70 11.67 14.05
C ARG A 368 -16.01 11.91 14.82
N THR A 369 -15.94 12.48 16.01
CA THR A 369 -17.11 12.71 16.88
C THR A 369 -18.00 13.84 16.35
N PHE A 370 -17.40 14.89 15.78
CA PHE A 370 -18.12 15.96 15.10
C PHE A 370 -18.90 15.46 13.88
N LEU A 371 -18.30 14.51 13.12
CA LEU A 371 -18.93 13.91 11.95
C LEU A 371 -20.09 12.96 12.30
N ALA A 372 -19.94 12.12 13.34
CA ALA A 372 -21.04 11.28 13.82
C ALA A 372 -22.27 12.11 14.26
N ARG A 373 -22.05 13.32 14.81
CA ARG A 373 -23.13 14.27 15.17
C ARG A 373 -23.78 14.94 13.94
N LEU A 374 -23.02 15.15 12.86
CA LEU A 374 -23.54 15.70 11.60
C LEU A 374 -24.37 14.68 10.82
N GLU A 375 -23.94 13.42 10.76
CA GLU A 375 -24.73 12.34 10.16
C GLU A 375 -26.02 12.09 10.93
N PHE A 376 -25.99 12.13 12.27
CA PHE A 376 -27.20 12.04 13.10
C PHE A 376 -28.21 13.17 12.80
N ARG A 377 -27.72 14.41 12.62
CA ARG A 377 -28.59 15.55 12.23
C ARG A 377 -29.14 15.41 10.81
N ARG A 378 -28.38 14.81 9.88
CA ARG A 378 -28.84 14.57 8.50
C ARG A 378 -29.86 13.41 8.42
N GLY A 379 -29.72 12.40 9.28
CA GLY A 379 -30.69 11.32 9.45
C GLY A 379 -32.01 11.75 10.11
N GLN A 380 -31.99 12.78 10.96
CA GLN A 380 -33.21 13.38 11.53
C GLN A 380 -34.07 14.14 10.51
N HIS A 381 -33.53 14.54 9.36
CA HIS A 381 -34.33 15.18 8.30
C HIS A 381 -35.17 14.19 7.47
N TYR A 382 -34.99 12.87 7.65
CA TYR A 382 -35.78 11.83 6.97
C TYR A 382 -36.70 11.02 7.89
N LEU A 383 -36.82 11.39 9.17
CA LEU A 383 -37.81 10.82 10.09
C LEU A 383 -38.59 11.96 10.73
N SER A 384 -39.65 12.37 10.03
CA SER A 384 -40.72 13.16 10.63
C SER A 384 -41.45 12.30 11.67
N SER A 385 -41.59 12.86 12.87
CA SER A 385 -42.59 12.53 13.89
C SER A 385 -42.52 11.12 14.49
N MET A 386 -41.97 11.01 15.71
CA MET A 386 -42.77 10.78 16.93
C MET A 386 -41.88 10.87 18.18
N SER A 387 -42.25 11.82 19.04
CA SER A 387 -42.09 11.93 20.50
C SER A 387 -40.88 11.29 21.22
N VAL A 388 -40.10 12.20 21.81
CA VAL A 388 -39.21 11.98 22.97
C VAL A 388 -40.04 11.86 24.25
N VAL A 389 -39.82 10.83 25.06
CA VAL A 389 -39.91 10.92 26.52
C VAL A 389 -38.75 10.14 27.15
N TRP A 390 -37.84 10.88 27.78
CA TRP A 390 -36.89 10.40 28.78
C TRP A 390 -37.55 10.45 30.15
N VAL A 391 -37.44 9.41 30.97
CA VAL A 391 -37.30 9.56 32.44
C VAL A 391 -36.37 8.47 33.00
N VAL A 392 -35.46 8.91 33.84
CA VAL A 392 -34.48 8.15 34.62
C VAL A 392 -35.03 7.93 36.05
N SER A 393 -34.62 6.80 36.65
CA SER A 393 -34.45 6.52 38.09
C SER A 393 -35.48 5.68 38.87
N ARG A 394 -34.87 4.73 39.59
CA ARG A 394 -35.12 4.20 40.95
C ARG A 394 -36.15 3.06 41.15
N ALA A 395 -35.55 1.89 41.40
CA ALA A 395 -35.54 1.16 42.68
C ALA A 395 -36.85 0.73 43.37
N CYS A 396 -36.75 -0.50 43.91
CA CYS A 396 -37.51 -1.11 45.00
C CYS A 396 -38.80 -1.87 44.67
N ALA A 397 -38.66 -3.20 44.78
CA ALA A 397 -39.31 -4.04 45.79
C ALA A 397 -40.64 -4.72 45.44
N TYR A 398 -40.67 -6.04 45.77
CA TYR A 398 -41.81 -6.96 45.93
C TYR A 398 -42.73 -7.10 44.71
N THR A 399 -42.78 -8.24 44.03
CA THR A 399 -43.16 -9.58 44.51
C THR A 399 -42.72 -10.63 43.49
#